data_AF-A0A7S2HP47-F1
#
_entry.id   AF-A0A7S2HP47-F1
#
_cell.length_a   1.000
_cell.length_b   1.000
_cell.length_c   1.000
_cell.angle_alpha   90.00
_cell.angle_beta   90.00
_cell.angle_gamma   90.00
#
_symmetry.space_group_name_H-M   'P 1'
#
loop_
_entity.id
_entity.type
_entity.pdbx_description
1 polymer ?
#
loop_
_entity_poly.entity_id
_entity_poly.type
_entity_poly.pdbx_seq_one_letter_code
_entity_poly.pdbx_strand_id
1 'polypeptide(L)'
;QTRPSLSLEQALSMQTELRDGFSSQFFQRELQILEKAYKSVPDTFIAERAKLFLTVQGPILTRYGFEASREGVIAMLDAAARFNDNKDYVTNRDALNKLIGLVDMDCGGSVLVRHLIDNVSLEVQVPRHGTFWDVKRALSELAGSDEILNKGVLCRR
;
A
#
# COMPACT_ATOMS: atom_id res chain seq x y z
N GLN A 1 8.07 0.88 -22.43
CA GLN A 1 8.62 1.95 -21.56
C GLN A 1 9.22 1.28 -20.34
N THR A 2 10.46 1.58 -19.98
CA THR A 2 11.12 1.06 -18.77
C THR A 2 10.42 1.64 -17.54
N ARG A 3 9.95 0.79 -16.62
CA ARG A 3 9.38 1.26 -15.34
C ARG A 3 10.45 2.08 -14.61
N PRO A 4 10.11 3.25 -14.05
CA PRO A 4 11.04 4.02 -13.22
C PRO A 4 11.53 3.12 -12.06
N SER A 5 12.84 3.09 -11.85
CA SER A 5 13.46 2.37 -10.73
C SER A 5 13.82 3.38 -9.64
N LEU A 6 13.34 3.16 -8.42
CA LEU A 6 13.72 3.96 -7.26
C LEU A 6 14.99 3.41 -6.61
N SER A 7 15.92 4.29 -6.23
CA SER A 7 16.93 3.99 -5.23
C SER A 7 16.32 4.00 -3.82
N LEU A 8 17.02 3.44 -2.83
CA LEU A 8 16.56 3.49 -1.44
C LEU A 8 16.44 4.93 -0.94
N GLU A 9 17.44 5.77 -1.26
CA GLU A 9 17.45 7.19 -0.92
C GLU A 9 16.24 7.93 -1.51
N GLN A 10 15.94 7.68 -2.79
CA GLN A 10 14.76 8.26 -3.44
C GLN A 10 13.47 7.78 -2.78
N ALA A 11 13.37 6.50 -2.42
CA ALA A 11 12.19 5.95 -1.77
C ALA A 11 11.96 6.58 -0.38
N LEU A 12 13.02 6.76 0.42
CA LEU A 12 12.97 7.42 1.73
C LEU A 12 12.64 8.92 1.62
N SER A 13 13.25 9.61 0.65
CA SER A 13 12.97 11.03 0.37
C SER A 13 11.50 11.22 -0.03
N MET A 14 11.00 10.37 -0.92
CA MET A 14 9.61 10.40 -1.35
C MET A 14 8.63 10.15 -0.19
N GLN A 15 8.90 9.17 0.68
CA GLN A 15 8.07 8.94 1.87
C GLN A 15 8.05 10.15 2.81
N THR A 16 9.19 10.85 2.94
CA THR A 16 9.30 12.07 3.73
C THR A 16 8.45 13.19 3.14
N GLU A 17 8.55 13.43 1.82
CA GLU A 17 7.73 14.44 1.14
C GLU A 17 6.23 14.13 1.23
N LEU A 18 5.85 12.85 1.08
CA LEU A 18 4.45 12.41 1.22
C LEU A 18 3.94 12.66 2.65
N ARG A 19 4.75 12.32 3.66
CA ARG A 19 4.42 12.55 5.06
C ARG A 19 4.23 14.04 5.35
N ASP A 20 5.14 14.88 4.87
CA ASP A 20 5.08 16.32 5.06
C ASP A 20 3.81 16.90 4.38
N GLY A 21 3.50 16.48 3.16
CA GLY A 21 2.27 16.87 2.46
C GLY A 21 1.00 16.44 3.20
N PHE A 22 0.93 15.18 3.63
CA PHE A 22 -0.21 14.66 4.38
C PHE A 22 -0.33 15.21 5.80
N SER A 23 0.76 15.66 6.42
CA SER A 23 0.72 16.26 7.76
C SER A 23 0.31 17.73 7.74
N SER A 24 0.21 18.34 6.55
CA SER A 24 -0.20 19.73 6.42
C SER A 24 -1.59 19.96 7.03
N GLN A 25 -1.75 21.08 7.74
CA GLN A 25 -3.02 21.44 8.37
C GLN A 25 -4.16 21.54 7.34
N PHE A 26 -3.85 22.00 6.13
CA PHE A 26 -4.79 22.06 5.02
C PHE A 26 -5.31 20.67 4.66
N PHE A 27 -4.42 19.71 4.39
CA PHE A 27 -4.82 18.36 4.01
C PHE A 27 -5.61 17.67 5.12
N GLN A 28 -5.14 17.74 6.37
CA GLN A 28 -5.80 17.10 7.51
C GLN A 28 -7.20 17.67 7.76
N ARG A 29 -7.40 18.98 7.55
CA ARG A 29 -8.72 19.61 7.63
C ARG A 29 -9.66 19.09 6.54
N GLU A 30 -9.20 19.03 5.29
CA GLU A 30 -10.01 18.53 4.18
C GLU A 30 -10.36 17.04 4.38
N LEU A 31 -9.43 16.23 4.88
CA LEU A 31 -9.67 14.83 5.21
C LEU A 31 -10.77 14.68 6.27
N GLN A 32 -10.73 15.48 7.34
CA GLN A 32 -11.77 15.47 8.37
C GLN A 32 -13.15 15.92 7.85
N ILE A 33 -13.19 16.91 6.96
CA ILE A 33 -14.45 17.36 6.33
C ILE A 33 -15.03 16.23 5.48
N LEU A 34 -14.18 15.58 4.68
CA LEU A 34 -14.55 14.47 3.80
C LEU A 34 -15.06 13.26 4.60
N GLU A 35 -14.37 12.90 5.69
CA GLU A 35 -14.82 11.86 6.62
C GLU A 35 -16.19 12.19 7.21
N LYS A 36 -16.42 13.41 7.69
CA LYS A 36 -17.72 13.80 8.25
C LYS A 36 -18.84 13.77 7.21
N ALA A 37 -18.54 14.17 5.97
CA ALA A 37 -19.53 14.26 4.90
C ALA A 37 -19.94 12.90 4.33
N TYR A 38 -18.99 11.96 4.20
CA TYR A 38 -19.21 10.74 3.42
C TYR A 38 -18.99 9.44 4.18
N LYS A 39 -18.66 9.43 5.48
CA LYS A 39 -18.43 8.19 6.25
C LYS A 39 -19.59 7.19 6.20
N SER A 40 -20.82 7.63 5.95
CA SER A 40 -22.00 6.77 5.78
C SER A 40 -22.23 6.29 4.35
N VAL A 41 -21.46 6.77 3.37
CA VAL A 41 -21.57 6.42 1.94
C VAL A 41 -20.21 5.90 1.45
N PRO A 42 -19.90 4.60 1.65
CA PRO A 42 -18.55 4.05 1.50
C PRO A 42 -17.94 4.28 0.12
N ASP A 43 -18.69 4.07 -0.96
CA ASP A 43 -18.15 4.19 -2.32
C ASP A 43 -17.77 5.63 -2.67
N THR A 44 -18.62 6.59 -2.29
CA THR A 44 -18.33 8.03 -2.47
C THR A 44 -17.15 8.46 -1.60
N PHE A 45 -17.08 7.99 -0.35
CA PHE A 45 -15.97 8.26 0.54
C PHE A 45 -14.64 7.79 -0.06
N ILE A 46 -14.59 6.55 -0.57
CA ILE A 46 -13.38 6.00 -1.19
C ILE A 46 -12.97 6.82 -2.42
N ALA A 47 -13.92 7.17 -3.28
CA ALA A 47 -13.65 7.94 -4.49
C ALA A 47 -13.13 9.35 -4.18
N GLU A 48 -13.78 10.08 -3.29
CA GLU A 48 -13.36 11.43 -2.89
C GLU A 48 -12.04 11.42 -2.13
N ARG A 49 -11.82 10.43 -1.24
CA ARG A 49 -10.56 10.28 -0.52
C ARG A 49 -9.40 10.03 -1.48
N ALA A 50 -9.60 9.20 -2.50
CA ALA A 50 -8.59 8.96 -3.54
C ALA A 50 -8.23 10.26 -4.30
N LYS A 51 -9.22 11.08 -4.64
CA LYS A 51 -8.98 12.40 -5.26
C LYS A 51 -8.20 13.32 -4.35
N LEU A 52 -8.58 13.42 -3.07
CA LEU A 52 -7.88 14.25 -2.09
C LEU A 52 -6.42 13.80 -1.94
N PHE A 53 -6.16 12.50 -1.88
CA PHE A 53 -4.80 11.97 -1.75
C PHE A 53 -3.94 12.29 -2.98
N LEU A 54 -4.52 12.20 -4.18
CA LEU A 54 -3.84 12.57 -5.43
C LEU A 54 -3.41 14.04 -5.48
N THR A 55 -4.07 14.94 -4.73
CA THR A 55 -3.63 16.35 -4.63
C THR A 55 -2.24 16.49 -4.01
N VAL A 56 -1.88 15.59 -3.09
CA VAL A 56 -0.55 15.51 -2.46
C VAL A 56 0.38 14.62 -3.27
N GLN A 57 -0.09 13.43 -3.66
CA GLN A 57 0.72 12.42 -4.34
C GLN A 57 1.16 12.87 -5.74
N GLY A 58 0.28 13.49 -6.53
CA GLY A 58 0.54 13.83 -7.93
C GLY A 58 1.81 14.68 -8.15
N PRO A 59 1.93 15.84 -7.47
CA PRO A 59 3.12 16.68 -7.59
C PRO A 59 4.41 16.00 -7.10
N ILE A 60 4.32 15.06 -6.16
CA ILE A 60 5.47 14.32 -5.65
C ILE A 60 5.86 13.23 -6.66
N LEU A 61 4.91 12.40 -7.10
CA LEU A 61 5.11 11.31 -8.05
C LEU A 61 5.86 11.77 -9.31
N THR A 62 5.46 12.91 -9.88
CA THR A 62 6.07 13.45 -11.11
C THR A 62 7.54 13.81 -10.94
N ARG A 63 7.98 14.25 -9.75
CA ARG A 63 9.40 14.52 -9.45
C ARG A 63 10.27 13.27 -9.50
N TYR A 64 9.69 12.12 -9.21
CA TYR A 64 10.37 10.82 -9.22
C TYR A 64 10.11 10.03 -10.51
N GLY A 65 9.51 10.66 -11.53
CA GLY A 65 9.28 10.04 -12.84
C GLY A 65 8.04 9.14 -12.92
N PHE A 66 7.13 9.23 -11.94
CA PHE A 66 5.84 8.55 -11.98
C PHE A 66 4.74 9.49 -12.47
N GLU A 67 3.68 8.91 -13.05
CA GLU A 67 2.51 9.66 -13.47
C GLU A 67 1.73 10.21 -12.27
N ALA A 68 1.12 11.40 -12.39
CA ALA A 68 0.21 11.95 -11.38
C ALA A 68 -1.18 11.30 -11.46
N SER A 69 -1.22 9.97 -11.38
CA SER A 69 -2.43 9.15 -11.56
C SER A 69 -2.46 8.00 -10.55
N ARG A 70 -3.57 7.28 -10.50
CA ARG A 70 -3.69 6.05 -9.70
C ARG A 70 -2.68 5.00 -10.17
N GLU A 71 -2.49 4.90 -11.48
CA GLU A 71 -1.53 4.00 -12.12
C GLU A 71 -0.10 4.37 -11.71
N GLY A 72 0.21 5.67 -11.63
CA GLY A 72 1.49 6.15 -11.11
C GLY A 72 1.73 5.81 -9.64
N VAL A 73 0.70 5.90 -8.77
CA VAL A 73 0.77 5.43 -7.38
C VAL A 73 1.08 3.93 -7.32
N ILE A 74 0.40 3.12 -8.13
CA ILE A 74 0.64 1.66 -8.17
C ILE A 74 2.07 1.37 -8.65
N ALA A 75 2.53 2.04 -9.69
CA ALA A 75 3.90 1.89 -10.20
C ALA A 75 4.95 2.31 -9.17
N MET A 76 4.70 3.39 -8.42
CA MET A 76 5.55 3.84 -7.31
C MET A 76 5.64 2.79 -6.20
N LEU A 77 4.50 2.21 -5.78
CA LEU A 77 4.48 1.15 -4.78
C LEU A 77 5.23 -0.11 -5.24
N ASP A 78 5.05 -0.52 -6.50
CA ASP A 78 5.76 -1.65 -7.11
C ASP A 78 7.27 -1.42 -7.15
N ALA A 79 7.70 -0.21 -7.56
CA ALA A 79 9.12 0.15 -7.59
C ALA A 79 9.76 0.14 -6.20
N ALA A 80 9.01 0.59 -5.18
CA ALA A 80 9.50 0.70 -3.81
C ALA A 80 9.39 -0.61 -3.00
N ALA A 81 8.62 -1.61 -3.46
CA ALA A 81 8.40 -2.87 -2.76
C ALA A 81 9.69 -3.64 -2.40
N ARG A 82 10.76 -3.46 -3.18
CA ARG A 82 12.10 -4.03 -2.92
C ARG A 82 12.75 -3.53 -1.62
N PHE A 83 12.22 -2.48 -1.00
CA PHE A 83 12.73 -1.89 0.23
C PHE A 83 11.91 -2.28 1.48
N ASN A 84 10.96 -3.22 1.35
CA ASN A 84 10.10 -3.64 2.47
C ASN A 84 10.86 -4.28 3.65
N ASP A 85 12.10 -4.76 3.44
CA ASP A 85 12.96 -5.28 4.51
C ASP A 85 13.86 -4.18 5.14
N ASN A 86 13.86 -2.97 4.58
CA ASN A 86 14.62 -1.85 5.13
C ASN A 86 13.86 -1.21 6.31
N LYS A 87 14.51 -1.16 7.47
CA LYS A 87 13.90 -0.68 8.73
C LYS A 87 13.41 0.78 8.65
N ASP A 88 14.17 1.66 7.99
CA ASP A 88 13.83 3.07 7.89
C ASP A 88 12.62 3.26 6.96
N TYR A 89 12.60 2.52 5.85
CA TYR A 89 11.50 2.52 4.89
C TYR A 89 10.19 2.01 5.53
N VAL A 90 10.27 0.94 6.33
CA VAL A 90 9.13 0.41 7.09
C VAL A 90 8.63 1.42 8.12
N THR A 91 9.55 2.01 8.90
CA THR A 91 9.21 3.00 9.93
C THR A 91 8.48 4.20 9.32
N ASN A 92 8.97 4.71 8.19
CA ASN A 92 8.34 5.83 7.49
C ASN A 92 6.99 5.45 6.89
N ARG A 93 6.87 4.26 6.29
CA ARG A 93 5.60 3.74 5.77
C ARG A 93 4.55 3.63 6.86
N ASP A 94 4.91 3.09 8.02
CA ASP A 94 3.98 2.88 9.12
C ASP A 94 3.51 4.22 9.72
N ALA A 95 4.44 5.18 9.86
CA ALA A 95 4.10 6.55 10.25
C ALA A 95 3.15 7.23 9.23
N LEU A 96 3.41 7.04 7.92
CA LEU A 96 2.56 7.55 6.85
C LEU A 96 1.15 6.95 6.94
N ASN A 97 1.05 5.62 7.05
CA ASN A 97 -0.23 4.91 7.13
C ASN A 97 -1.05 5.37 8.35
N LYS A 98 -0.39 5.57 9.50
CA LYS A 98 -1.05 6.10 10.70
C LYS A 98 -1.59 7.51 10.47
N LEU A 99 -0.81 8.38 9.84
CA LEU A 99 -1.16 9.78 9.58
C LEU A 99 -2.40 9.95 8.70
N ILE A 100 -2.60 9.03 7.76
CA ILE A 100 -3.73 9.09 6.81
C ILE A 100 -4.89 8.18 7.21
N GLY A 101 -4.89 7.59 8.40
CA GLY A 101 -5.98 6.73 8.88
C GLY A 101 -6.11 5.41 8.12
N LEU A 102 -4.99 4.80 7.74
CA LEU A 102 -4.93 3.42 7.23
C LEU A 102 -4.62 2.39 8.33
N VAL A 103 -4.38 2.85 9.56
CA VAL A 103 -4.11 2.01 10.73
C VAL A 103 -5.11 2.33 11.84
N ASP A 104 -6.39 2.08 11.60
CA ASP A 104 -7.38 2.00 12.67
C ASP A 104 -7.57 0.52 13.04
N MET A 105 -7.03 0.14 14.20
CA MET A 105 -7.46 -0.94 15.10
C MET A 105 -7.82 -2.32 14.48
N ASP A 106 -6.96 -3.31 14.77
CA ASP A 106 -7.19 -4.77 14.74
C ASP A 106 -8.61 -5.23 14.37
N CYS A 107 -8.80 -5.61 13.12
CA CYS A 107 -9.65 -6.73 12.72
C CYS A 107 -8.98 -7.37 11.50
N GLY A 108 -8.02 -8.28 11.71
CA GLY A 108 -7.49 -9.12 10.64
C GLY A 108 -8.65 -9.77 9.87
N GLY A 109 -8.63 -9.65 8.55
CA GLY A 109 -9.55 -10.38 7.68
C GLY A 109 -8.92 -11.69 7.26
N SER A 110 -9.71 -12.76 7.15
CA SER A 110 -9.23 -13.98 6.51
C SER A 110 -9.41 -13.90 4.99
N VAL A 111 -8.36 -14.23 4.25
CA VAL A 111 -8.37 -14.31 2.79
C VAL A 111 -8.18 -15.76 2.41
N LEU A 112 -9.16 -16.30 1.68
CA LEU A 112 -9.08 -17.64 1.12
C LEU A 112 -8.36 -17.60 -0.22
N VAL A 113 -7.20 -18.24 -0.29
CA VAL A 113 -6.38 -18.36 -1.49
C VAL A 113 -6.57 -19.76 -2.05
N ARG A 114 -7.16 -19.87 -3.24
CA ARG A 114 -7.34 -21.15 -3.94
C ARG A 114 -6.25 -21.34 -4.98
N HIS A 115 -5.57 -22.48 -4.92
CA HIS A 115 -4.66 -22.92 -5.96
C HIS A 115 -5.46 -23.32 -7.22
N LEU A 116 -5.18 -22.65 -8.34
CA LEU A 116 -5.97 -22.76 -9.57
C LEU A 116 -5.87 -24.15 -10.23
N ILE A 117 -4.82 -24.91 -9.91
CA ILE A 117 -4.49 -26.18 -10.58
C ILE A 117 -4.86 -27.39 -9.72
N ASP A 118 -4.52 -27.34 -8.42
CA ASP A 118 -4.69 -28.51 -7.53
C ASP A 118 -5.99 -28.46 -6.69
N ASN A 119 -6.80 -27.42 -6.89
CA ASN A 119 -8.05 -27.18 -6.15
C ASN A 119 -7.89 -27.10 -4.61
N VAL A 120 -6.65 -26.91 -4.13
CA VAL A 120 -6.31 -26.70 -2.72
C VAL A 120 -6.68 -25.28 -2.32
N SER A 121 -7.35 -25.09 -1.19
CA SER A 121 -7.66 -23.77 -0.64
C SER A 121 -6.93 -23.58 0.69
N LEU A 122 -6.26 -22.43 0.85
CA LEU A 122 -5.58 -22.02 2.07
C LEU A 122 -6.20 -20.74 2.59
N GLU A 123 -6.58 -20.73 3.86
CA GLU A 123 -7.05 -19.53 4.53
C GLU A 123 -5.87 -18.85 5.23
N VAL A 124 -5.61 -17.60 4.87
CA VAL A 124 -4.56 -16.80 5.48
C VAL A 124 -5.16 -15.60 6.21
N GLN A 125 -4.74 -15.42 7.46
CA GLN A 125 -5.03 -14.22 8.22
C GLN A 125 -4.15 -13.10 7.69
N VAL A 126 -4.79 -12.04 7.21
CA VAL A 126 -4.09 -10.83 6.81
C VAL A 126 -4.66 -9.64 7.54
N PRO A 127 -3.85 -8.61 7.81
CA PRO A 127 -4.36 -7.36 8.35
C PRO A 127 -5.52 -6.86 7.47
N ARG A 128 -6.53 -6.17 8.05
CA ARG A 128 -7.67 -5.63 7.29
C ARG A 128 -7.26 -4.72 6.12
N HIS A 129 -6.04 -4.16 6.22
CA HIS A 129 -5.40 -3.31 5.23
C HIS A 129 -4.09 -3.93 4.70
N GLY A 130 -3.95 -5.24 4.86
CA GLY A 130 -2.84 -6.02 4.33
C GLY A 130 -2.78 -5.84 2.82
N THR A 131 -1.59 -5.54 2.33
CA THR A 131 -1.31 -5.50 0.91
C THR A 131 -1.20 -6.91 0.36
N PHE A 132 -1.16 -7.05 -0.96
CA PHE A 132 -0.87 -8.33 -1.59
C PHE A 132 0.48 -8.93 -1.14
N TRP A 133 1.41 -8.09 -0.67
CA TRP A 133 2.66 -8.56 -0.06
C TRP A 133 2.42 -9.26 1.28
N ASP A 134 1.51 -8.74 2.11
CA ASP A 134 1.15 -9.37 3.39
C ASP A 134 0.44 -10.71 3.15
N VAL A 135 -0.38 -10.81 2.11
CA VAL A 135 -0.98 -12.09 1.66
C VAL A 135 0.10 -13.07 1.22
N LYS A 136 1.05 -12.63 0.37
CA LYS A 136 2.17 -13.47 -0.08
C LYS A 136 3.04 -13.94 1.08
N ARG A 137 3.32 -13.05 2.03
CA ARG A 137 4.10 -13.35 3.22
C ARG A 137 3.40 -14.39 4.09
N ALA A 138 2.13 -14.18 4.40
CA ALA A 138 1.33 -15.15 5.18
C ALA A 138 1.28 -16.52 4.49
N LEU A 139 1.15 -16.56 3.15
CA LEU A 139 1.19 -17.80 2.38
C LEU A 139 2.58 -18.45 2.36
N SER A 140 3.65 -17.66 2.26
CA SER A 140 5.04 -18.15 2.28
C SER A 140 5.38 -18.80 3.61
N GLU A 141 4.99 -18.16 4.72
CA GLU A 141 5.15 -18.68 6.08
C GLU A 141 4.35 -19.97 6.29
N LEU A 142 3.12 -20.04 5.77
CA LEU A 142 2.25 -21.21 5.91
C LEU A 142 2.69 -22.40 5.02
N ALA A 143 3.19 -22.12 3.83
CA ALA A 143 3.63 -23.14 2.87
C ALA A 143 5.11 -23.52 3.00
N GLY A 144 5.90 -22.78 3.79
CA GLY A 144 7.33 -23.00 3.95
C GLY A 144 8.13 -22.80 2.65
N SER A 145 7.68 -21.89 1.77
CA SER A 145 8.27 -21.72 0.43
C SER A 145 8.39 -20.25 0.02
N ASP A 146 9.64 -19.77 -0.02
CA ASP A 146 9.99 -18.40 -0.43
C ASP A 146 9.73 -18.11 -1.93
N GLU A 147 9.39 -19.13 -2.73
CA GLU A 147 8.99 -18.93 -4.12
C GLU A 147 7.68 -18.13 -4.23
N ILE A 148 6.83 -18.17 -3.20
CA ILE A 148 5.56 -17.44 -3.16
C ILE A 148 5.80 -15.93 -3.06
N LEU A 149 6.79 -15.50 -2.28
CA LEU A 149 7.18 -14.10 -2.16
C LEU A 149 7.70 -13.54 -3.49
N ASN A 150 8.56 -14.31 -4.16
CA ASN A 150 9.31 -13.86 -5.34
C ASN A 150 8.55 -14.01 -6.66
N LYS A 151 7.79 -15.09 -6.84
CA LYS A 151 7.11 -15.41 -8.11
C LYS A 151 5.59 -15.25 -8.04
N GLY A 152 5.01 -15.17 -6.83
CA GLY A 152 3.56 -15.16 -6.64
C GLY A 152 2.87 -16.46 -7.06
N VAL A 153 3.63 -17.55 -7.17
CA VAL A 153 3.12 -18.86 -7.54
C VAL A 153 3.15 -19.77 -6.31
N LEU A 154 2.01 -20.38 -6.01
CA LEU A 154 1.87 -21.33 -4.92
C LEU A 154 2.25 -22.74 -5.41
N CYS A 155 3.51 -22.95 -5.74
CA CYS A 155 3.99 -24.29 -6.12
C CYS A 155 4.25 -25.11 -4.84
N ARG A 156 3.46 -26.17 -4.64
CA ARG A 156 3.83 -27.24 -3.71
C ARG A 156 4.59 -28.30 -4.52
N ARG A 157 5.81 -28.64 -4.11
CA ARG A 157 6.53 -29.83 -4.60
C ARG A 157 5.97 -31.08 -3.94
#